data_AF-A0A3R7IPN8-F1
#
_entry.id   AF-A0A3R7IPN8-F1
#
_cell.length_a   1.000
_cell.length_b   1.000
_cell.length_c   1.000
_cell.angle_alpha   90.00
_cell.angle_beta   90.00
_cell.angle_gamma   90.00
#
_symmetry.space_group_name_H-M   'P 1'
#
loop_
_entity.id
_entity.type
_entity.pdbx_description
1 polymer ?
#
loop_
_entity_poly.entity_id
_entity_poly.type
_entity_poly.pdbx_seq_one_letter_code
_entity_poly.pdbx_strand_id
1 'polypeptide(L)'
;MIRPLLLALVSLLAGIAAGEDDVEVHIMSFNIRTSQASTDSASTCSNWDGIRKDNVLSNINTVAADFVGTQETSDAQKAYLDAQLAGTYSVIGESTGSLNGNANEWDALYYRSDTWTLLTNGMFWLGTDPNTMTAGWGMSYYRTCVWGRFQHKTGATICVLNTHYETPGNDEAQENGSNIILEKIKTSCDAGDKLIVLTGDFNALKSYSAMQILFANDMEDPSDEATFCGDMLSATCSVKYDFTLFRAQSDDACHLKSEVSRVDYGGCYSSDHAGLIGTFLNFSEIFAPDSCVSDDSEIAKSDFAKFTLFGVSSGAKMAAEREPQDYQYASESLDQFATYEDYLDSQLSETDLFYLEDEELARQLVELGYRGSGETLRRDDFEARKRAERERNAQKTSAPKPLASAGKDLSQFPFLAALASREDLVRNGKLTCIIFIRDKNAKGQEISGYIDYALRLKNEPFETYFERKKKLLPKSSDLSYYNWETQTSTSNSTQNFQVIADSETGLLFKNKRDRKVVNVDPKANPGDNSTRTEIKTKEYLQVVIYDHMTRRKT
;
A
#
# COMPACT_ATOMS: atom_id res chain seq x y z
N MET A 1 62.57 -5.57 60.32
CA MET A 1 63.05 -6.25 59.09
C MET A 1 61.91 -7.07 58.52
N ILE A 2 61.81 -7.04 57.19
CA ILE A 2 60.66 -7.31 56.33
C ILE A 2 60.31 -8.81 56.26
N ARG A 3 59.01 -9.14 56.33
CA ARG A 3 58.41 -10.39 55.83
C ARG A 3 58.10 -10.23 54.33
N PRO A 4 58.34 -11.23 53.47
CA PRO A 4 57.68 -11.26 52.16
C PRO A 4 56.42 -12.13 52.20
N LEU A 5 55.39 -11.55 51.59
CA LEU A 5 54.02 -11.98 51.41
C LEU A 5 53.93 -12.94 50.20
N LEU A 6 53.13 -14.00 50.30
CA LEU A 6 52.68 -14.78 49.13
C LEU A 6 51.78 -13.89 48.26
N LEU A 7 52.09 -13.78 46.97
CA LEU A 7 51.21 -13.18 45.96
C LEU A 7 50.54 -14.32 45.16
N ALA A 8 49.23 -14.48 45.32
CA ALA A 8 48.41 -15.31 44.46
C ALA A 8 48.09 -14.53 43.18
N LEU A 9 48.49 -15.07 42.03
CA LEU A 9 48.20 -14.51 40.71
C LEU A 9 46.80 -14.97 40.28
N VAL A 10 45.80 -14.10 40.39
CA VAL A 10 44.49 -14.30 39.75
C VAL A 10 44.59 -13.70 38.35
N SER A 11 44.67 -14.55 37.34
CA SER A 11 44.58 -14.15 35.93
C SER A 11 43.12 -13.81 35.60
N LEU A 12 42.80 -12.52 35.65
CA LEU A 12 41.55 -11.97 35.13
C LEU A 12 41.66 -11.94 33.60
N LEU A 13 41.07 -12.94 32.93
CA LEU A 13 40.76 -12.85 31.50
C LEU A 13 39.63 -11.81 31.36
N ALA A 14 40.00 -10.56 31.15
CA ALA A 14 39.10 -9.57 30.60
C ALA A 14 38.86 -9.95 29.13
N GLY A 15 37.78 -10.70 28.89
CA GLY A 15 37.20 -10.77 27.55
C GLY A 15 36.84 -9.36 27.15
N ILE A 16 37.54 -8.83 26.16
CA ILE A 16 37.08 -7.64 25.43
C ILE A 16 35.83 -8.12 24.70
N ALA A 17 34.65 -7.80 25.25
CA ALA A 17 33.45 -7.77 24.43
C ALA A 17 33.71 -6.68 23.39
N ALA A 18 33.95 -7.07 22.14
CA ALA A 18 33.85 -6.15 21.03
C ALA A 18 32.43 -5.58 21.07
N GLY A 19 32.29 -4.26 21.11
CA GLY A 19 31.00 -3.65 20.84
C GLY A 19 30.59 -4.07 19.43
N GLU A 20 29.41 -4.65 19.28
CA GLU A 20 28.83 -4.92 17.97
C GLU A 20 28.30 -3.60 17.43
N ASP A 21 28.81 -3.18 16.26
CA ASP A 21 28.32 -2.00 15.55
C ASP A 21 26.93 -2.28 14.96
N ASP A 22 26.06 -1.26 15.01
CA ASP A 22 24.73 -1.27 14.42
C ASP A 22 24.78 -1.72 12.94
N VAL A 23 23.95 -2.70 12.56
CA VAL A 23 23.88 -3.19 11.17
C VAL A 23 22.74 -2.48 10.44
N GLU A 24 23.09 -1.56 9.54
CA GLU A 24 22.17 -1.02 8.55
C GLU A 24 22.07 -1.95 7.35
N VAL A 25 20.85 -2.20 6.90
CA VAL A 25 20.53 -3.02 5.73
C VAL A 25 19.84 -2.14 4.71
N HIS A 26 20.45 -2.00 3.53
CA HIS A 26 19.89 -1.23 2.43
C HIS A 26 19.22 -2.18 1.41
N ILE A 27 17.95 -1.94 1.10
CA ILE A 27 17.16 -2.78 0.20
C ILE A 27 16.52 -1.91 -0.88
N MET A 28 16.76 -2.25 -2.14
CA MET A 28 16.27 -1.51 -3.30
C MET A 28 15.22 -2.33 -4.07
N SER A 29 14.07 -1.70 -4.37
CA SER A 29 13.13 -2.14 -5.41
C SER A 29 13.38 -1.35 -6.67
N PHE A 30 13.52 -2.01 -7.83
CA PHE A 30 13.85 -1.32 -9.07
C PHE A 30 13.28 -2.03 -10.31
N ASN A 31 12.15 -1.53 -10.82
CA ASN A 31 11.67 -1.93 -12.14
C ASN A 31 12.64 -1.36 -13.19
N ILE A 32 13.35 -2.24 -13.90
CA ILE A 32 14.40 -1.83 -14.83
C ILE A 32 13.90 -1.64 -16.26
N ARG A 33 12.59 -1.74 -16.52
CA ARG A 33 11.95 -1.73 -17.84
C ARG A 33 12.45 -2.81 -18.78
N THR A 34 11.53 -3.62 -19.30
CA THR A 34 11.89 -4.70 -20.23
C THR A 34 12.59 -4.20 -21.50
N SER A 35 13.60 -4.93 -21.96
CA SER A 35 14.21 -4.70 -23.27
C SER A 35 13.33 -5.14 -24.45
N GLN A 36 12.22 -5.84 -24.17
CA GLN A 36 11.30 -6.36 -25.19
C GLN A 36 10.23 -5.34 -25.61
N ALA A 37 10.20 -4.15 -25.02
CA ALA A 37 9.31 -3.07 -25.41
C ALA A 37 9.71 -2.55 -26.80
N SER A 38 8.89 -2.86 -27.81
CA SER A 38 9.18 -2.54 -29.22
C SER A 38 9.35 -1.02 -29.46
N THR A 39 8.63 -0.20 -28.71
CA THR A 39 8.69 1.27 -28.74
C THR A 39 10.04 1.84 -28.33
N ASP A 40 10.85 1.08 -27.59
CA ASP A 40 12.06 1.60 -26.95
C ASP A 40 13.31 1.41 -27.82
N SER A 41 13.24 0.53 -28.83
CA SER A 41 14.37 0.12 -29.68
C SER A 41 15.04 1.25 -30.47
N ALA A 42 14.30 2.30 -30.81
CA ALA A 42 14.78 3.40 -31.66
C ALA A 42 15.35 4.61 -30.90
N SER A 43 15.18 4.66 -29.58
CA SER A 43 15.52 5.83 -28.75
C SER A 43 16.91 5.71 -28.13
N THR A 44 17.63 6.83 -28.02
CA THR A 44 18.94 6.86 -27.36
C THR A 44 18.84 6.53 -25.86
N CYS A 45 17.84 7.04 -25.16
CA CYS A 45 17.72 6.85 -23.70
C CYS A 45 17.02 5.54 -23.32
N SER A 46 16.06 5.05 -24.12
CA SER A 46 15.26 3.87 -23.76
C SER A 46 15.73 2.56 -24.38
N ASN A 47 16.58 2.60 -25.43
CA ASN A 47 17.14 1.37 -25.99
C ASN A 47 18.10 0.70 -25.00
N TRP A 48 17.78 -0.54 -24.61
CA TRP A 48 18.59 -1.36 -23.71
C TRP A 48 20.02 -1.55 -24.21
N ASP A 49 20.19 -1.88 -25.49
CA ASP A 49 21.50 -2.19 -26.08
C ASP A 49 22.35 -0.94 -26.31
N GLY A 50 21.76 0.26 -26.15
CA GLY A 50 22.45 1.53 -26.07
C GLY A 50 23.03 1.80 -24.68
N ILE A 51 22.84 3.03 -24.19
CA ILE A 51 23.40 3.47 -22.89
C ILE A 51 22.61 2.94 -21.69
N ARG A 52 21.39 2.43 -21.89
CA ARG A 52 20.47 2.12 -20.78
C ARG A 52 20.98 0.98 -19.88
N LYS A 53 21.56 -0.08 -20.45
CA LYS A 53 22.17 -1.17 -19.67
C LYS A 53 23.31 -0.69 -18.75
N ASP A 54 24.11 0.26 -19.22
CA ASP A 54 25.22 0.84 -18.44
C ASP A 54 24.67 1.76 -17.34
N ASN A 55 23.63 2.53 -17.65
CA ASN A 55 22.96 3.39 -16.67
C ASN A 55 22.26 2.59 -15.57
N VAL A 56 21.60 1.46 -15.90
CA VAL A 56 21.00 0.55 -14.91
C VAL A 56 22.08 -0.05 -14.01
N LEU A 57 23.17 -0.58 -14.60
CA LEU A 57 24.29 -1.12 -13.84
C LEU A 57 24.94 -0.05 -12.95
N SER A 58 25.17 1.15 -13.48
CA SER A 58 25.72 2.28 -12.74
C SER A 58 24.83 2.68 -11.57
N ASN A 59 23.50 2.68 -11.75
CA ASN A 59 22.56 2.99 -10.68
C ASN A 59 22.66 1.97 -9.54
N ILE A 60 22.62 0.67 -9.87
CA ILE A 60 22.77 -0.42 -8.91
C ILE A 60 24.10 -0.29 -8.14
N ASN A 61 25.21 -0.08 -8.85
CA ASN A 61 26.53 0.07 -8.23
C ASN A 61 26.67 1.35 -7.40
N THR A 62 25.97 2.42 -7.75
CA THR A 62 26.00 3.70 -7.02
C THR A 62 25.21 3.60 -5.72
N VAL A 63 24.04 2.97 -5.77
CA VAL A 63 23.20 2.72 -4.59
C VAL A 63 23.89 1.70 -3.67
N ALA A 64 24.53 0.67 -4.24
CA ALA A 64 25.29 -0.36 -3.52
C ALA A 64 24.50 -1.03 -2.38
N ALA A 65 23.19 -1.23 -2.60
CA ALA A 65 22.30 -1.85 -1.62
C ALA A 65 22.72 -3.29 -1.29
N ASP A 66 22.41 -3.76 -0.09
CA ASP A 66 22.60 -5.17 0.29
C ASP A 66 21.74 -6.10 -0.56
N PHE A 67 20.52 -5.67 -0.87
CA PHE A 67 19.55 -6.40 -1.69
C PHE A 67 18.98 -5.51 -2.78
N VAL A 68 18.83 -6.06 -3.98
CA VAL A 68 18.20 -5.39 -5.13
C VAL A 68 17.19 -6.33 -5.76
N GLY A 69 15.91 -6.00 -5.62
CA GLY A 69 14.80 -6.63 -6.33
C GLY A 69 14.58 -5.95 -7.68
N THR A 70 14.69 -6.70 -8.78
CA THR A 70 14.48 -6.16 -10.14
C THR A 70 13.25 -6.77 -10.81
N GLN A 71 12.41 -5.93 -11.40
CA GLN A 71 11.22 -6.33 -12.16
C GLN A 71 11.40 -6.06 -13.66
N GLU A 72 10.51 -6.62 -14.50
CA GLU A 72 10.51 -6.52 -15.97
C GLU A 72 11.79 -7.00 -16.67
N THR A 73 12.66 -7.74 -15.98
CA THR A 73 13.97 -8.08 -16.54
C THR A 73 13.81 -9.14 -17.63
N SER A 74 14.24 -8.88 -18.86
CA SER A 74 14.24 -9.89 -19.93
C SER A 74 15.42 -10.87 -19.79
N ASP A 75 15.42 -11.98 -20.54
CA ASP A 75 16.53 -12.95 -20.54
C ASP A 75 17.89 -12.31 -20.87
N ALA A 76 17.93 -11.39 -21.85
CA ALA A 76 19.15 -10.70 -22.24
C ALA A 76 19.61 -9.72 -21.15
N GLN A 77 18.67 -9.02 -20.50
CA GLN A 77 18.95 -8.14 -19.37
C GLN A 77 19.48 -8.93 -18.17
N LYS A 78 18.87 -10.08 -17.87
CA LYS A 78 19.28 -10.99 -16.81
C LYS A 78 20.70 -11.49 -17.02
N ALA A 79 21.00 -12.00 -18.21
CA ALA A 79 22.33 -12.49 -18.55
C ALA A 79 23.41 -11.39 -18.43
N TYR A 80 23.07 -10.16 -18.83
CA TYR A 80 23.95 -9.01 -18.68
C TYR A 80 24.21 -8.68 -17.20
N LEU A 81 23.16 -8.48 -16.41
CA LEU A 81 23.28 -8.12 -14.99
C LEU A 81 24.00 -9.21 -14.19
N ASP A 82 23.71 -10.47 -14.43
CA ASP A 82 24.41 -11.60 -13.79
C ASP A 82 25.91 -11.54 -14.05
N ALA A 83 26.31 -11.28 -15.30
CA ALA A 83 27.72 -11.19 -15.66
C ALA A 83 28.42 -9.98 -15.03
N GLN A 84 27.74 -8.83 -14.97
CA GLN A 84 28.32 -7.58 -14.48
C GLN A 84 28.36 -7.47 -12.95
N LEU A 85 27.38 -8.07 -12.27
CA LEU A 85 27.28 -8.05 -10.81
C LEU A 85 27.96 -9.26 -10.15
N ALA A 86 28.40 -10.24 -10.94
CA ALA A 86 29.15 -11.40 -10.45
C ALA A 86 30.36 -11.00 -9.61
N GLY A 87 30.54 -11.69 -8.48
CA GLY A 87 31.63 -11.45 -7.53
C GLY A 87 31.30 -10.42 -6.45
N THR A 88 30.32 -9.54 -6.68
CA THR A 88 29.78 -8.63 -5.66
C THR A 88 28.41 -9.11 -5.17
N TYR A 89 27.54 -9.50 -6.10
CA TYR A 89 26.20 -10.02 -5.82
C TYR A 89 26.09 -11.49 -6.21
N SER A 90 25.29 -12.21 -5.44
CA SER A 90 24.64 -13.45 -5.86
C SER A 90 23.17 -13.18 -6.11
N VAL A 91 22.48 -14.08 -6.82
CA VAL A 91 21.12 -13.84 -7.30
C VAL A 91 20.27 -15.08 -7.14
N ILE A 92 18.98 -14.88 -6.84
CA ILE A 92 17.93 -15.91 -6.88
C ILE A 92 16.76 -15.44 -7.75
N GLY A 93 15.90 -16.39 -8.12
CA GLY A 93 14.76 -16.18 -9.00
C GLY A 93 14.91 -16.96 -10.30
N GLU A 94 13.77 -17.29 -10.91
CA GLU A 94 13.66 -18.00 -12.19
C GLU A 94 12.81 -17.17 -13.16
N SER A 95 12.82 -17.56 -14.44
CA SER A 95 11.95 -16.94 -15.44
C SER A 95 10.48 -17.22 -15.12
N THR A 96 9.63 -16.21 -15.29
CA THR A 96 8.18 -16.34 -15.06
C THR A 96 7.48 -17.23 -16.09
N GLY A 97 8.10 -17.40 -17.27
CA GLY A 97 7.49 -17.99 -18.45
C GLY A 97 6.64 -17.01 -19.26
N SER A 98 6.26 -17.40 -20.48
CA SER A 98 5.46 -16.57 -21.39
C SER A 98 3.98 -16.91 -21.28
N LEU A 99 3.10 -15.90 -21.30
CA LEU A 99 1.64 -16.06 -21.23
C LEU A 99 0.97 -15.17 -22.27
N ASN A 100 -0.07 -15.68 -22.95
CA ASN A 100 -0.90 -14.90 -23.89
C ASN A 100 -0.12 -14.14 -24.98
N GLY A 101 1.00 -14.70 -25.45
CA GLY A 101 1.87 -14.06 -26.44
C GLY A 101 2.82 -13.00 -25.86
N ASN A 102 2.70 -12.67 -24.58
CA ASN A 102 3.65 -11.80 -23.88
C ASN A 102 4.91 -12.56 -23.49
N ALA A 103 6.06 -11.89 -23.63
CA ALA A 103 7.36 -12.44 -23.30
C ALA A 103 7.47 -12.75 -21.80
N ASN A 104 8.38 -13.66 -21.45
CA ASN A 104 8.70 -13.90 -20.06
C ASN A 104 9.45 -12.72 -19.44
N GLU A 105 9.40 -12.64 -18.12
CA GLU A 105 10.16 -11.71 -17.30
C GLU A 105 10.96 -12.47 -16.25
N TRP A 106 11.88 -11.77 -15.62
CA TRP A 106 12.55 -12.19 -14.40
C TRP A 106 12.19 -11.19 -13.31
N ASP A 107 11.73 -11.74 -12.20
CA ASP A 107 11.61 -11.04 -10.93
C ASP A 107 12.74 -11.54 -10.03
N ALA A 108 13.90 -10.92 -10.16
CA ALA A 108 15.15 -11.41 -9.57
C ALA A 108 15.45 -10.69 -8.25
N LEU A 109 16.13 -11.39 -7.33
CA LEU A 109 16.63 -10.80 -6.09
C LEU A 109 18.14 -10.99 -6.01
N TYR A 110 18.87 -9.90 -6.24
CA TYR A 110 20.31 -9.83 -6.04
C TYR A 110 20.61 -9.51 -4.58
N TYR A 111 21.64 -10.15 -4.02
CA TYR A 111 22.09 -9.90 -2.65
C TYR A 111 23.61 -9.93 -2.56
N ARG A 112 24.17 -9.11 -1.67
CA ARG A 112 25.61 -9.06 -1.40
C ARG A 112 26.09 -10.35 -0.72
N SER A 113 26.70 -11.24 -1.48
CA SER A 113 27.17 -12.54 -0.97
C SER A 113 28.43 -12.43 -0.12
N ASP A 114 29.09 -11.27 -0.15
CA ASP A 114 30.18 -10.98 0.75
C ASP A 114 29.70 -10.63 2.16
N THR A 115 28.46 -10.20 2.38
CA THR A 115 27.89 -9.87 3.71
C THR A 115 26.76 -10.79 4.16
N TRP A 116 26.03 -11.38 3.21
CA TRP A 116 24.85 -12.21 3.48
C TRP A 116 25.02 -13.64 2.96
N THR A 117 24.72 -14.60 3.84
CA THR A 117 24.65 -16.02 3.50
C THR A 117 23.21 -16.42 3.25
N LEU A 118 22.92 -17.01 2.09
CA LEU A 118 21.60 -17.55 1.76
C LEU A 118 21.34 -18.85 2.52
N LEU A 119 20.29 -18.88 3.33
CA LEU A 119 19.89 -20.05 4.12
C LEU A 119 18.92 -20.96 3.36
N THR A 120 17.88 -20.36 2.81
CA THR A 120 16.87 -21.04 1.98
C THR A 120 16.22 -20.03 1.05
N ASN A 121 15.68 -20.49 -0.07
CA ASN A 121 14.99 -19.64 -1.03
C ASN A 121 13.91 -20.40 -1.77
N GLY A 122 13.09 -19.65 -2.48
CA GLY A 122 12.19 -20.20 -3.47
C GLY A 122 11.53 -19.11 -4.29
N MET A 123 10.61 -19.56 -5.13
CA MET A 123 9.79 -18.71 -5.98
C MET A 123 8.41 -19.34 -6.07
N PHE A 124 7.38 -18.52 -6.15
CA PHE A 124 6.01 -18.97 -6.33
C PHE A 124 5.28 -18.06 -7.32
N TRP A 125 4.28 -18.63 -8.00
CA TRP A 125 3.44 -17.91 -8.96
C TRP A 125 2.27 -17.25 -8.24
N LEU A 126 1.88 -16.07 -8.69
CA LEU A 126 0.69 -15.34 -8.23
C LEU A 126 -0.52 -15.77 -9.06
N GLY A 127 -0.73 -17.07 -9.14
CA GLY A 127 -1.79 -17.73 -9.93
C GLY A 127 -2.70 -18.59 -9.05
N THR A 128 -3.59 -19.35 -9.70
CA THR A 128 -4.55 -20.22 -9.00
C THR A 128 -3.89 -21.35 -8.22
N ASP A 129 -2.70 -21.80 -8.62
CA ASP A 129 -1.81 -22.65 -7.83
C ASP A 129 -0.42 -22.01 -7.72
N PRO A 130 -0.02 -21.52 -6.53
CA PRO A 130 1.26 -20.85 -6.36
C PRO A 130 2.50 -21.73 -6.55
N ASN A 131 2.36 -23.05 -6.59
CA ASN A 131 3.49 -23.97 -6.70
C ASN A 131 3.80 -24.38 -8.14
N THR A 132 2.98 -23.94 -9.10
CA THR A 132 3.14 -24.27 -10.51
C THR A 132 2.90 -23.02 -11.36
N MET A 133 3.46 -23.00 -12.57
CA MET A 133 3.31 -21.90 -13.52
C MET A 133 1.85 -21.82 -14.02
N THR A 134 1.01 -21.16 -13.22
CA THR A 134 -0.42 -21.00 -13.45
C THR A 134 -0.82 -19.53 -13.48
N ALA A 135 -1.90 -19.25 -14.19
CA ALA A 135 -2.53 -17.95 -14.28
C ALA A 135 -4.00 -18.08 -13.84
N GLY A 136 -4.60 -16.96 -13.45
CA GLY A 136 -6.00 -16.86 -13.05
C GLY A 136 -6.54 -15.46 -13.35
N TRP A 137 -7.82 -15.22 -13.08
CA TRP A 137 -8.38 -13.86 -12.96
C TRP A 137 -8.08 -12.92 -14.15
N GLY A 138 -8.04 -13.47 -15.37
CA GLY A 138 -7.76 -12.68 -16.57
C GLY A 138 -6.35 -12.09 -16.66
N MET A 139 -5.34 -12.70 -16.02
CA MET A 139 -3.95 -12.28 -16.10
C MET A 139 -3.41 -12.32 -17.54
N SER A 140 -2.69 -11.26 -17.91
CA SER A 140 -1.96 -11.09 -19.17
C SER A 140 -0.55 -11.67 -19.09
N TYR A 141 0.07 -11.63 -17.90
CA TYR A 141 1.42 -12.15 -17.63
C TYR A 141 1.40 -13.20 -16.53
N TYR A 142 2.30 -14.18 -16.60
CA TYR A 142 2.67 -14.92 -15.40
C TYR A 142 3.38 -13.96 -14.44
N ARG A 143 2.84 -13.84 -13.23
CA ARG A 143 3.39 -13.03 -12.15
C ARG A 143 3.91 -13.93 -11.04
N THR A 144 4.99 -13.52 -10.41
CA THR A 144 5.72 -14.35 -9.45
C THR A 144 6.22 -13.49 -8.30
N CYS A 145 6.55 -14.15 -7.20
CA CYS A 145 7.31 -13.56 -6.12
C CYS A 145 8.46 -14.50 -5.77
N VAL A 146 9.69 -13.96 -5.82
CA VAL A 146 10.90 -14.62 -5.38
C VAL A 146 11.16 -14.27 -3.92
N TRP A 147 11.69 -15.21 -3.14
CA TRP A 147 12.02 -14.96 -1.74
C TRP A 147 13.26 -15.72 -1.29
N GLY A 148 13.93 -15.18 -0.28
CA GLY A 148 15.04 -15.84 0.40
C GLY A 148 15.11 -15.48 1.88
N ARG A 149 15.60 -16.42 2.68
CA ARG A 149 16.06 -16.16 4.05
C ARG A 149 17.58 -16.04 4.04
N PHE A 150 18.06 -14.99 4.67
CA PHE A 150 19.46 -14.60 4.65
C PHE A 150 19.98 -14.42 6.06
N GLN A 151 21.24 -14.83 6.29
CA GLN A 151 21.96 -14.59 7.54
C GLN A 151 23.10 -13.61 7.29
N HIS A 152 23.11 -12.53 8.06
CA HIS A 152 24.22 -11.57 8.08
C HIS A 152 25.43 -12.17 8.79
N LYS A 153 26.64 -11.64 8.55
CA LYS A 153 27.87 -12.04 9.26
C LYS A 153 27.80 -11.94 10.78
N THR A 154 26.96 -11.06 11.32
CA THR A 154 26.69 -10.96 12.76
C THR A 154 25.85 -12.12 13.31
N GLY A 155 25.25 -12.92 12.43
CA GLY A 155 24.38 -14.04 12.78
C GLY A 155 22.88 -13.73 12.70
N ALA A 156 22.51 -12.45 12.61
CA ALA A 156 21.11 -12.02 12.47
C ALA A 156 20.49 -12.51 11.15
N THR A 157 19.22 -12.92 11.17
CA THR A 157 18.52 -13.42 9.98
C THR A 157 17.39 -12.50 9.55
N ILE A 158 17.16 -12.40 8.24
CA ILE A 158 16.04 -11.65 7.64
C ILE A 158 15.41 -12.46 6.50
N CYS A 159 14.16 -12.15 6.17
CA CYS A 159 13.46 -12.70 5.01
C CYS A 159 13.21 -11.58 4.00
N VAL A 160 13.71 -11.73 2.77
CA VAL A 160 13.54 -10.72 1.71
C VAL A 160 12.79 -11.34 0.55
N LEU A 161 11.77 -10.64 0.09
CA LEU A 161 10.90 -10.99 -1.01
C LEU A 161 10.94 -9.89 -2.07
N ASN A 162 10.80 -10.28 -3.32
CA ASN A 162 10.60 -9.39 -4.46
C ASN A 162 9.41 -9.90 -5.29
N THR A 163 8.64 -8.99 -5.89
CA THR A 163 7.43 -9.32 -6.67
C THR A 163 7.23 -8.35 -7.83
N HIS A 164 6.51 -8.79 -8.85
CA HIS A 164 5.89 -7.92 -9.85
C HIS A 164 4.41 -8.28 -9.98
N TYR A 165 3.52 -7.33 -9.68
CA TYR A 165 2.08 -7.54 -9.73
C TYR A 165 1.53 -7.42 -11.15
N GLU A 166 0.29 -7.90 -11.30
CA GLU A 166 -0.33 -7.82 -12.60
C GLU A 166 -0.64 -6.40 -13.05
N THR A 167 -0.72 -6.19 -14.37
CA THR A 167 -0.91 -4.90 -15.03
C THR A 167 -1.99 -4.04 -14.37
N PRO A 168 -1.82 -2.70 -14.35
CA PRO A 168 -2.80 -1.79 -13.76
C PRO A 168 -4.21 -2.02 -14.34
N GLY A 169 -5.20 -2.12 -13.45
CA GLY A 169 -6.61 -2.34 -13.81
C GLY A 169 -7.09 -3.79 -13.71
N ASN A 170 -6.20 -4.76 -13.45
CA ASN A 170 -6.61 -6.11 -13.05
C ASN A 170 -6.62 -6.26 -11.51
N ASP A 171 -7.55 -5.57 -10.86
CA ASP A 171 -7.65 -5.51 -9.40
C ASP A 171 -7.84 -6.90 -8.77
N GLU A 172 -8.59 -7.81 -9.42
CA GLU A 172 -8.82 -9.16 -8.90
C GLU A 172 -7.53 -9.98 -8.84
N ALA A 173 -6.69 -9.96 -9.90
CA ALA A 173 -5.40 -10.65 -9.87
C ALA A 173 -4.45 -10.05 -8.83
N GLN A 174 -4.42 -8.72 -8.68
CA GLN A 174 -3.58 -8.02 -7.70
C GLN A 174 -3.99 -8.33 -6.25
N GLU A 175 -5.30 -8.37 -5.95
CA GLU A 175 -5.83 -8.76 -4.65
C GLU A 175 -5.47 -10.21 -4.30
N ASN A 176 -5.68 -11.13 -5.24
CA ASN A 176 -5.33 -12.53 -5.05
C ASN A 176 -3.81 -12.72 -4.88
N GLY A 177 -2.99 -11.99 -5.64
CA GLY A 177 -1.53 -11.98 -5.48
C GLY A 177 -1.11 -11.58 -4.06
N SER A 178 -1.74 -10.55 -3.50
CA SER A 178 -1.49 -10.10 -2.11
C SER A 178 -1.82 -11.17 -1.07
N ASN A 179 -2.96 -11.85 -1.24
CA ASN A 179 -3.35 -12.96 -0.36
C ASN A 179 -2.37 -14.13 -0.46
N ILE A 180 -1.94 -14.49 -1.67
CA ILE A 180 -0.96 -15.56 -1.89
C ILE A 180 0.37 -15.23 -1.22
N ILE A 181 0.88 -14.00 -1.37
CA ILE A 181 2.13 -13.56 -0.75
C ILE A 181 2.04 -13.65 0.77
N LEU A 182 0.95 -13.21 1.39
CA LEU A 182 0.76 -13.30 2.84
C LEU A 182 0.77 -14.76 3.34
N GLU A 183 0.14 -15.69 2.62
CA GLU A 183 0.18 -17.12 2.96
C GLU A 183 1.58 -17.70 2.78
N LYS A 184 2.33 -17.26 1.76
CA LYS A 184 3.70 -17.70 1.53
C LYS A 184 4.67 -17.14 2.56
N ILE A 185 4.51 -15.91 3.02
CA ILE A 185 5.30 -15.34 4.13
C ILE A 185 5.20 -16.23 5.38
N LYS A 186 4.00 -16.69 5.74
CA LYS A 186 3.78 -17.56 6.92
C LYS A 186 4.54 -18.90 6.86
N THR A 187 4.80 -19.40 5.65
CA THR A 187 5.40 -20.73 5.43
C THR A 187 6.86 -20.67 5.02
N SER A 188 7.32 -19.53 4.53
CA SER A 188 8.65 -19.34 3.94
C SER A 188 9.60 -18.57 4.85
N CYS A 189 9.08 -17.57 5.58
CA CYS A 189 9.84 -16.81 6.56
C CYS A 189 9.70 -17.42 7.97
N ASP A 190 10.69 -17.20 8.82
CA ASP A 190 10.76 -17.76 10.17
C ASP A 190 10.44 -16.71 11.23
N ALA A 191 9.89 -17.15 12.37
CA ALA A 191 9.60 -16.26 13.48
C ALA A 191 10.87 -15.64 14.10
N GLY A 192 12.04 -16.27 13.91
CA GLY A 192 13.34 -15.74 14.33
C GLY A 192 13.98 -14.76 13.34
N ASP A 193 13.42 -14.60 12.13
CA ASP A 193 13.89 -13.55 11.21
C ASP A 193 13.52 -12.19 11.79
N LYS A 194 14.50 -11.30 11.93
CA LYS A 194 14.38 -9.97 12.54
C LYS A 194 13.48 -9.04 11.73
N LEU A 195 13.57 -9.17 10.41
CA LEU A 195 12.86 -8.34 9.45
C LEU A 195 12.32 -9.20 8.30
N ILE A 196 11.10 -8.92 7.89
CA ILE A 196 10.53 -9.40 6.61
C ILE A 196 10.36 -8.19 5.71
N VAL A 197 10.96 -8.21 4.52
CA VAL A 197 10.86 -7.10 3.56
C VAL A 197 10.29 -7.63 2.25
N LEU A 198 9.25 -6.97 1.74
CA LEU A 198 8.65 -7.24 0.45
C LEU A 198 8.87 -6.03 -0.46
N THR A 199 9.70 -6.24 -1.47
CA THR A 199 9.96 -5.29 -2.54
C THR A 199 9.16 -5.63 -3.78
N GLY A 200 8.99 -4.67 -4.68
CA GLY A 200 8.38 -4.95 -5.98
C GLY A 200 7.73 -3.74 -6.64
N ASP A 201 7.36 -3.95 -7.90
CA ASP A 201 6.38 -3.13 -8.62
C ASP A 201 5.00 -3.76 -8.42
N PHE A 202 4.12 -3.04 -7.73
CA PHE A 202 2.80 -3.52 -7.35
C PHE A 202 1.72 -3.16 -8.38
N ASN A 203 2.01 -2.32 -9.38
CA ASN A 203 1.02 -1.83 -10.35
C ASN A 203 -0.29 -1.33 -9.72
N ALA A 204 -0.25 -0.96 -8.44
CA ALA A 204 -1.39 -0.66 -7.59
C ALA A 204 -1.08 0.54 -6.72
N LEU A 205 -2.03 1.47 -6.62
CA LEU A 205 -1.90 2.61 -5.71
C LEU A 205 -2.06 2.16 -4.27
N LYS A 206 -1.48 2.90 -3.32
CA LYS A 206 -1.69 2.67 -1.87
C LYS A 206 -3.15 2.47 -1.49
N SER A 207 -4.07 3.21 -2.12
CA SER A 207 -5.51 3.15 -1.84
C SER A 207 -6.21 1.92 -2.42
N TYR A 208 -5.55 1.14 -3.27
CA TYR A 208 -6.15 -0.03 -3.91
C TYR A 208 -6.19 -1.21 -2.95
N SER A 209 -7.19 -2.06 -3.15
CA SER A 209 -7.51 -3.18 -2.27
C SER A 209 -6.32 -4.13 -2.06
N ALA A 210 -5.58 -4.44 -3.13
CA ALA A 210 -4.37 -5.25 -3.09
C ALA A 210 -3.34 -4.73 -2.05
N MET A 211 -3.07 -3.42 -2.04
CA MET A 211 -2.15 -2.81 -1.07
C MET A 211 -2.75 -2.78 0.33
N GLN A 212 -4.05 -2.45 0.45
CA GLN A 212 -4.74 -2.43 1.74
C GLN A 212 -4.77 -3.79 2.42
N ILE A 213 -4.82 -4.89 1.67
CA ILE A 213 -4.71 -6.27 2.20
C ILE A 213 -3.35 -6.46 2.89
N LEU A 214 -2.25 -6.03 2.26
CA LEU A 214 -0.91 -6.14 2.85
C LEU A 214 -0.79 -5.29 4.12
N PHE A 215 -1.26 -4.04 4.07
CA PHE A 215 -1.22 -3.11 5.21
C PHE A 215 -2.05 -3.60 6.40
N ALA A 216 -3.21 -4.20 6.13
CA ALA A 216 -4.06 -4.81 7.16
C ALA A 216 -3.45 -6.06 7.81
N ASN A 217 -2.36 -6.59 7.25
CA ASN A 217 -1.62 -7.74 7.76
C ASN A 217 -0.18 -7.36 8.14
N ASP A 218 0.02 -6.16 8.70
CA ASP A 218 1.29 -5.71 9.28
C ASP A 218 2.46 -5.69 8.27
N MET A 219 2.19 -5.39 7.00
CA MET A 219 3.23 -4.95 6.07
C MET A 219 3.18 -3.43 6.01
N GLU A 220 4.16 -2.78 6.60
CA GLU A 220 4.23 -1.32 6.69
C GLU A 220 4.87 -0.72 5.45
N ASP A 221 4.38 0.45 5.05
CA ASP A 221 4.94 1.23 3.95
C ASP A 221 5.65 2.48 4.47
N PRO A 222 6.99 2.55 4.38
CA PRO A 222 7.75 3.61 5.01
C PRO A 222 7.98 4.86 4.13
N SER A 223 7.31 4.99 2.98
CA SER A 223 7.56 6.08 2.02
C SER A 223 6.28 6.57 1.36
N ASP A 224 6.14 7.85 1.05
CA ASP A 224 5.08 8.39 0.16
C ASP A 224 5.63 8.79 -1.22
N GLU A 225 6.91 8.52 -1.49
CA GLU A 225 7.59 8.98 -2.71
C GLU A 225 7.06 8.30 -3.97
N ALA A 226 6.93 9.07 -5.05
CA ALA A 226 6.54 8.57 -6.36
C ALA A 226 7.72 7.93 -7.08
N THR A 227 7.47 6.86 -7.82
CA THR A 227 8.50 6.00 -8.43
C THR A 227 8.29 5.78 -9.92
N PHE A 228 7.06 5.81 -10.42
CA PHE A 228 6.76 5.76 -11.85
C PHE A 228 6.85 7.13 -12.49
N CYS A 229 7.74 7.25 -13.48
CA CYS A 229 8.07 8.48 -14.17
C CYS A 229 7.54 8.48 -15.62
N GLY A 230 7.23 7.29 -16.16
CA GLY A 230 6.56 7.10 -17.46
C GLY A 230 7.46 7.17 -18.68
N ASP A 231 8.71 7.61 -18.51
CA ASP A 231 9.74 7.66 -19.56
C ASP A 231 11.16 7.70 -18.95
N MET A 232 12.16 7.64 -19.83
CA MET A 232 13.59 7.69 -19.48
C MET A 232 14.18 9.11 -19.65
N LEU A 233 13.35 10.15 -19.65
CA LEU A 233 13.73 11.55 -19.93
C LEU A 233 13.34 12.51 -18.79
N SER A 234 12.34 12.14 -18.01
CA SER A 234 11.73 12.94 -16.97
C SER A 234 12.48 12.78 -15.65
N ALA A 235 12.85 13.91 -15.06
CA ALA A 235 13.54 13.97 -13.77
C ALA A 235 12.64 13.63 -12.58
N THR A 236 11.33 13.80 -12.73
CA THR A 236 10.35 13.64 -11.67
C THR A 236 9.40 12.50 -11.97
N CYS A 237 9.07 11.75 -10.93
CA CYS A 237 8.11 10.67 -10.98
C CYS A 237 6.79 11.14 -10.36
N SER A 238 5.67 10.56 -10.79
CA SER A 238 4.34 11.11 -10.52
C SER A 238 3.39 10.14 -9.82
N VAL A 239 3.65 8.83 -9.93
CA VAL A 239 2.82 7.78 -9.34
C VAL A 239 3.70 6.84 -8.52
N LYS A 240 3.19 6.36 -7.38
CA LYS A 240 3.87 5.34 -6.58
C LYS A 240 3.29 3.97 -6.91
N TYR A 241 4.07 3.17 -7.61
CA TYR A 241 3.78 1.75 -7.85
C TYR A 241 4.81 0.81 -7.23
N ASP A 242 6.02 1.32 -6.94
CA ASP A 242 7.09 0.53 -6.34
C ASP A 242 7.10 0.72 -4.82
N PHE A 243 7.33 -0.37 -4.09
CA PHE A 243 7.32 -0.37 -2.63
C PHE A 243 8.48 -1.18 -2.05
N THR A 244 8.93 -0.78 -0.86
CA THR A 244 9.82 -1.54 0.03
C THR A 244 9.09 -1.76 1.35
N LEU A 245 8.06 -2.60 1.31
CA LEU A 245 7.23 -2.87 2.49
C LEU A 245 8.01 -3.69 3.50
N PHE A 246 7.78 -3.48 4.79
CA PHE A 246 8.48 -4.23 5.82
C PHE A 246 7.57 -4.66 6.97
N ARG A 247 8.00 -5.68 7.69
CA ARG A 247 7.45 -6.10 8.97
C ARG A 247 8.60 -6.39 9.92
N ALA A 248 8.73 -5.58 10.95
CA ALA A 248 9.61 -5.88 12.08
C ALA A 248 9.04 -7.10 12.85
N GLN A 249 9.89 -8.07 13.14
CA GLN A 249 9.50 -9.26 13.92
C GLN A 249 9.99 -9.19 15.36
N SER A 250 10.91 -8.27 15.62
CA SER A 250 11.55 -7.98 16.88
C SER A 250 11.66 -6.46 17.07
N ASP A 251 11.70 -6.02 18.33
CA ASP A 251 11.72 -4.61 18.72
C ASP A 251 13.04 -3.90 18.33
N ASP A 252 14.00 -4.71 17.92
CA ASP A 252 15.37 -4.36 17.57
C ASP A 252 15.54 -4.31 16.02
N ALA A 253 14.43 -4.31 15.27
CA ALA A 253 14.41 -4.07 13.83
C ALA A 253 13.45 -2.91 13.51
N CYS A 254 13.92 -1.92 12.75
CA CYS A 254 13.08 -0.78 12.37
C CYS A 254 13.47 -0.22 11.00
N HIS A 255 12.58 0.59 10.44
CA HIS A 255 12.89 1.44 9.30
C HIS A 255 13.64 2.70 9.77
N LEU A 256 14.66 3.12 8.99
CA LEU A 256 15.44 4.33 9.25
C LEU A 256 15.11 5.44 8.26
N LYS A 257 15.14 5.14 6.96
CA LYS A 257 14.87 6.12 5.90
C LYS A 257 14.50 5.47 4.58
N SER A 258 13.78 6.22 3.76
CA SER A 258 13.43 5.86 2.39
C SER A 258 13.99 6.89 1.43
N GLU A 259 14.59 6.45 0.32
CA GLU A 259 15.22 7.31 -0.68
C GLU A 259 14.83 6.85 -2.09
N VAL A 260 14.72 7.80 -3.02
CA VAL A 260 14.47 7.52 -4.44
C VAL A 260 15.74 7.74 -5.24
N SER A 261 16.18 6.71 -5.96
CA SER A 261 17.29 6.80 -6.92
C SER A 261 16.77 7.07 -8.34
N ARG A 262 16.88 8.32 -8.76
CA ARG A 262 16.57 8.81 -10.10
C ARG A 262 17.75 9.60 -10.66
N VAL A 263 18.80 8.88 -11.06
CA VAL A 263 20.08 9.47 -11.50
C VAL A 263 20.00 9.95 -12.96
N ASP A 264 20.45 11.19 -13.19
CA ASP A 264 20.58 11.79 -14.53
C ASP A 264 21.92 11.39 -15.19
N TYR A 265 21.83 10.69 -16.31
CA TYR A 265 22.94 10.25 -17.15
C TYR A 265 23.01 11.06 -18.45
N GLY A 266 23.09 12.38 -18.32
CA GLY A 266 23.24 13.28 -19.48
C GLY A 266 21.92 13.54 -20.23
N GLY A 267 20.83 13.70 -19.48
CA GLY A 267 19.46 13.86 -19.97
C GLY A 267 18.69 12.55 -20.12
N CYS A 268 19.30 11.42 -19.78
CA CYS A 268 18.68 10.10 -19.80
C CYS A 268 18.63 9.49 -18.40
N TYR A 269 17.58 8.73 -18.12
CA TYR A 269 17.41 7.98 -16.87
C TYR A 269 17.47 6.48 -17.15
N SER A 270 17.81 5.69 -16.12
CA SER A 270 18.05 4.25 -16.26
C SER A 270 16.81 3.42 -16.60
N SER A 271 15.61 3.90 -16.23
CA SER A 271 14.32 3.21 -16.42
C SER A 271 13.20 4.24 -16.52
N ASP A 272 11.97 3.83 -16.83
CA ASP A 272 10.74 4.61 -16.66
C ASP A 272 10.24 4.62 -15.20
N HIS A 273 10.87 3.80 -14.35
CA HIS A 273 10.77 3.86 -12.89
C HIS A 273 12.05 4.44 -12.26
N ALA A 274 11.91 5.00 -11.06
CA ALA A 274 13.00 5.28 -10.16
C ALA A 274 13.17 4.11 -9.18
N GLY A 275 14.40 3.85 -8.75
CA GLY A 275 14.63 2.86 -7.70
C GLY A 275 14.16 3.38 -6.35
N LEU A 276 13.45 2.58 -5.57
CA LEU A 276 13.06 2.92 -4.20
C LEU A 276 13.93 2.14 -3.22
N ILE A 277 14.63 2.85 -2.34
CA ILE A 277 15.54 2.28 -1.34
C ILE A 277 14.91 2.44 0.03
N GLY A 278 14.78 1.33 0.76
CA GLY A 278 14.52 1.32 2.20
C GLY A 278 15.80 0.98 2.96
N THR A 279 16.12 1.75 3.99
CA THR A 279 17.19 1.45 4.94
C THR A 279 16.59 1.01 6.26
N PHE A 280 17.06 -0.11 6.79
CA PHE A 280 16.54 -0.74 8.01
C PHE A 280 17.68 -1.05 8.99
N LEU A 281 17.41 -0.99 10.29
CA LEU A 281 18.38 -1.36 11.33
C LEU A 281 18.08 -2.76 11.90
N ASN A 282 19.12 -3.47 12.33
CA ASN A 282 19.00 -4.79 12.97
C ASN A 282 20.06 -4.98 14.09
N PHE A 283 19.66 -5.28 15.33
CA PHE A 283 20.57 -5.53 16.46
C PHE A 283 21.01 -6.99 16.61
N SER A 284 22.16 -7.15 17.27
CA SER A 284 22.57 -8.35 18.00
C SER A 284 22.45 -8.10 19.51
N GLU A 285 21.45 -8.77 20.12
CA GLU A 285 21.12 -9.01 21.55
C GLU A 285 21.49 -8.05 22.71
N ILE A 286 22.17 -6.93 22.55
CA ILE A 286 22.70 -6.15 23.69
C ILE A 286 22.55 -4.64 23.40
N PHE A 287 21.42 -4.07 23.85
CA PHE A 287 20.98 -2.65 23.82
C PHE A 287 20.31 -2.14 22.53
N ALA A 288 19.09 -1.63 22.67
CA ALA A 288 18.42 -0.76 21.70
C ALA A 288 18.89 0.71 21.91
N PRO A 289 19.40 1.41 20.89
CA PRO A 289 19.75 2.82 20.86
C PRO A 289 18.56 3.70 20.45
N ASP A 290 18.66 4.97 20.81
CA ASP A 290 17.68 6.04 20.55
C ASP A 290 17.44 6.37 19.05
N SER A 291 18.11 5.68 18.12
CA SER A 291 18.01 5.90 16.67
C SER A 291 16.82 5.19 16.01
N CYS A 292 16.22 4.21 16.69
CA CYS A 292 15.04 3.46 16.23
C CYS A 292 13.70 4.16 16.47
N VAL A 293 13.72 5.43 16.90
CA VAL A 293 12.51 6.17 17.26
C VAL A 293 11.89 6.83 16.01
N SER A 294 10.88 6.18 15.44
CA SER A 294 9.61 6.88 15.23
C SER A 294 8.71 6.51 16.41
N ASP A 295 8.36 7.49 17.24
CA ASP A 295 7.74 7.30 18.57
C ASP A 295 6.69 6.17 18.66
N ASP A 296 6.91 5.36 19.70
CA ASP A 296 5.98 4.53 20.50
C ASP A 296 5.74 3.03 20.16
N SER A 297 6.66 2.23 20.70
CA SER A 297 6.42 1.26 21.81
C SER A 297 6.12 -0.23 21.53
N GLU A 298 7.00 -1.05 22.12
CA GLU A 298 6.91 -2.49 22.42
C GLU A 298 5.66 -2.90 23.25
N ILE A 299 5.17 -4.12 23.07
CA ILE A 299 5.21 -5.23 24.06
C ILE A 299 4.24 -6.39 23.69
N ALA A 300 4.85 -7.58 23.63
CA ALA A 300 4.34 -8.95 23.91
C ALA A 300 3.39 -9.66 22.93
N LYS A 301 3.98 -10.54 22.11
CA LYS A 301 3.37 -11.74 21.53
C LYS A 301 3.18 -12.82 22.60
N SER A 302 1.96 -13.35 22.75
CA SER A 302 1.72 -14.68 23.33
C SER A 302 0.57 -15.41 22.64
N ASP A 303 0.90 -16.58 22.07
CA ASP A 303 0.10 -17.77 21.81
C ASP A 303 -1.34 -17.64 21.28
N PHE A 304 -1.54 -18.04 20.02
CA PHE A 304 -2.80 -18.68 19.61
C PHE A 304 -2.55 -19.85 18.66
N ALA A 305 -2.66 -21.06 19.22
CA ALA A 305 -2.99 -22.27 18.47
C ALA A 305 -4.44 -22.66 18.77
N LYS A 306 -5.11 -23.23 17.74
CA LYS A 306 -6.46 -23.83 17.68
C LYS A 306 -7.59 -22.87 17.31
N PHE A 307 -8.16 -23.07 16.11
CA PHE A 307 -9.41 -23.83 15.99
C PHE A 307 -9.67 -24.28 14.54
N THR A 308 -10.15 -25.51 14.43
CA THR A 308 -10.36 -26.30 13.21
C THR A 308 -11.82 -26.18 12.72
N LEU A 309 -11.98 -26.25 11.40
CA LEU A 309 -13.15 -26.61 10.56
C LEU A 309 -14.56 -26.72 11.17
N PHE A 310 -15.54 -26.10 10.47
CA PHE A 310 -16.81 -26.67 9.95
C PHE A 310 -17.24 -25.72 8.80
N GLY A 311 -17.53 -26.10 7.55
CA GLY A 311 -18.34 -27.19 7.03
C GLY A 311 -19.51 -26.56 6.24
N VAL A 312 -19.38 -26.36 4.92
CA VAL A 312 -20.46 -25.85 4.05
C VAL A 312 -21.02 -27.02 3.23
N SER A 313 -22.31 -27.29 3.38
CA SER A 313 -23.05 -28.23 2.55
C SER A 313 -23.90 -27.51 1.49
N SER A 314 -23.90 -28.10 0.30
CA SER A 314 -24.62 -27.84 -0.93
C SER A 314 -26.16 -27.73 -0.87
N GLY A 315 -26.73 -27.05 -1.89
CA GLY A 315 -28.08 -27.26 -2.44
C GLY A 315 -28.47 -26.09 -3.36
N ALA A 316 -28.42 -26.18 -4.69
CA ALA A 316 -29.27 -26.90 -5.66
C ALA A 316 -30.21 -25.93 -6.43
N LYS A 317 -30.15 -26.05 -7.77
CA LYS A 317 -30.85 -25.29 -8.84
C LYS A 317 -32.37 -25.49 -8.84
N MET A 318 -33.11 -24.51 -9.39
CA MET A 318 -34.30 -24.75 -10.21
C MET A 318 -34.49 -23.63 -11.26
N ALA A 319 -34.88 -24.03 -12.47
CA ALA A 319 -35.23 -23.20 -13.61
C ALA A 319 -36.76 -23.23 -13.85
N ALA A 320 -37.30 -22.18 -14.47
CA ALA A 320 -38.63 -22.17 -15.10
C ALA A 320 -38.69 -21.12 -16.24
N GLU A 321 -39.51 -21.44 -17.25
CA GLU A 321 -39.51 -20.95 -18.64
C GLU A 321 -40.28 -19.64 -18.91
N ARG A 322 -40.07 -19.12 -20.13
CA ARG A 322 -40.45 -17.84 -20.75
C ARG A 322 -41.86 -17.81 -21.37
N GLU A 323 -42.41 -16.60 -21.59
CA GLU A 323 -42.92 -16.04 -22.88
C GLU A 323 -43.30 -14.54 -22.67
N PRO A 324 -43.56 -13.72 -23.71
CA PRO A 324 -42.68 -13.25 -24.79
C PRO A 324 -42.40 -11.72 -24.67
N GLN A 325 -41.19 -11.27 -24.98
CA GLN A 325 -40.78 -9.85 -24.84
C GLN A 325 -40.72 -9.13 -26.20
N ASP A 326 -41.23 -7.89 -26.18
CA ASP A 326 -41.02 -6.84 -27.18
C ASP A 326 -39.54 -6.69 -27.54
N TYR A 327 -39.26 -6.59 -28.84
CA TYR A 327 -37.93 -6.30 -29.37
C TYR A 327 -37.52 -4.87 -29.01
N GLN A 328 -36.81 -4.74 -27.90
CA GLN A 328 -36.08 -3.54 -27.52
C GLN A 328 -34.60 -3.87 -27.64
N TYR A 329 -33.95 -3.34 -28.68
CA TYR A 329 -32.51 -3.50 -28.90
C TYR A 329 -31.75 -3.19 -27.62
N ALA A 330 -30.92 -4.15 -27.17
CA ALA A 330 -30.08 -4.01 -26.00
C ALA A 330 -29.14 -2.81 -26.19
N SER A 331 -29.30 -1.79 -25.35
CA SER A 331 -28.30 -0.73 -25.23
C SER A 331 -27.12 -1.31 -24.44
N GLU A 332 -26.18 -1.95 -25.12
CA GLU A 332 -24.89 -2.28 -24.52
C GLU A 332 -24.23 -0.98 -24.04
N SER A 333 -23.78 -0.99 -22.79
CA SER A 333 -23.15 0.18 -22.17
C SER A 333 -21.83 0.46 -22.87
N LEU A 334 -21.67 1.63 -23.48
CA LEU A 334 -20.42 2.06 -24.11
C LEU A 334 -19.30 2.34 -23.09
N ASP A 335 -19.58 2.21 -21.78
CA ASP A 335 -18.59 2.35 -20.70
C ASP A 335 -17.51 1.26 -20.76
N GLN A 336 -17.80 0.11 -21.35
CA GLN A 336 -16.87 -1.01 -21.46
C GLN A 336 -15.79 -0.79 -22.54
N PHE A 337 -15.93 0.23 -23.39
CA PHE A 337 -15.00 0.54 -24.47
C PHE A 337 -14.28 1.86 -24.18
N ALA A 338 -12.94 1.86 -24.12
CA ALA A 338 -12.18 3.08 -23.83
C ALA A 338 -12.18 4.00 -25.05
N THR A 339 -11.97 3.41 -26.23
CA THR A 339 -11.87 4.06 -27.55
C THR A 339 -12.91 3.52 -28.54
N TYR A 340 -13.03 4.16 -29.71
CA TYR A 340 -13.92 3.68 -30.78
C TYR A 340 -13.35 2.43 -31.46
N GLU A 341 -12.03 2.33 -31.50
CA GLU A 341 -11.27 1.17 -31.98
C GLU A 341 -11.59 -0.07 -31.12
N ASP A 342 -11.66 0.06 -29.79
CA ASP A 342 -12.06 -1.05 -28.90
C ASP A 342 -13.48 -1.54 -29.21
N TYR A 343 -14.38 -0.62 -29.60
CA TYR A 343 -15.75 -0.95 -29.99
C TYR A 343 -15.80 -1.66 -31.35
N LEU A 344 -14.93 -1.29 -32.30
CA LEU A 344 -14.80 -2.02 -33.57
C LEU A 344 -14.18 -3.40 -33.35
N ASP A 345 -13.20 -3.51 -32.46
CA ASP A 345 -12.50 -4.76 -32.16
C ASP A 345 -13.42 -5.79 -31.51
N SER A 346 -14.35 -5.33 -30.66
CA SER A 346 -15.40 -6.19 -30.10
C SER A 346 -16.34 -6.82 -31.13
N GLN A 347 -16.36 -6.28 -32.36
CA GLN A 347 -17.18 -6.77 -33.47
C GLN A 347 -16.38 -7.59 -34.48
N LEU A 348 -15.07 -7.76 -34.29
CA LEU A 348 -14.22 -8.63 -35.10
C LEU A 348 -14.34 -10.08 -34.63
N SER A 349 -14.56 -11.01 -35.55
CA SER A 349 -14.51 -12.44 -35.24
C SER A 349 -13.11 -13.00 -35.47
N GLU A 350 -12.77 -14.09 -34.79
CA GLU A 350 -11.51 -14.84 -34.99
C GLU A 350 -11.30 -15.26 -36.46
N THR A 351 -12.40 -15.43 -37.20
CA THR A 351 -12.35 -15.76 -38.63
C THR A 351 -11.91 -14.55 -39.47
N ASP A 352 -12.28 -13.32 -39.08
CA ASP A 352 -11.92 -12.11 -39.81
C ASP A 352 -10.42 -11.81 -39.68
N LEU A 353 -9.88 -11.99 -38.48
CA LEU A 353 -8.45 -11.85 -38.20
C LEU A 353 -7.61 -12.92 -38.93
N PHE A 354 -8.11 -14.15 -39.05
CA PHE A 354 -7.43 -15.24 -39.74
C PHE A 354 -7.31 -15.04 -41.26
N TYR A 355 -8.33 -14.45 -41.91
CA TYR A 355 -8.33 -14.28 -43.37
C TYR A 355 -7.74 -12.96 -43.85
N LEU A 356 -7.80 -11.90 -43.03
CA LEU A 356 -7.33 -10.58 -43.43
C LEU A 356 -5.88 -10.33 -43.03
N GLU A 357 -5.38 -11.00 -41.97
CA GLU A 357 -4.01 -10.86 -41.42
C GLU A 357 -3.60 -9.40 -41.10
N ASP A 358 -4.53 -8.44 -41.20
CA ASP A 358 -4.38 -7.01 -41.02
C ASP A 358 -5.59 -6.47 -40.23
N GLU A 359 -5.34 -6.07 -38.99
CA GLU A 359 -6.36 -5.58 -38.06
C GLU A 359 -7.00 -4.27 -38.54
N GLU A 360 -6.24 -3.40 -39.21
CA GLU A 360 -6.74 -2.11 -39.67
C GLU A 360 -7.71 -2.28 -40.84
N LEU A 361 -7.40 -3.22 -41.73
CA LEU A 361 -8.30 -3.61 -42.81
C LEU A 361 -9.59 -4.27 -42.27
N ALA A 362 -9.47 -5.08 -41.22
CA ALA A 362 -10.61 -5.73 -40.58
C ALA A 362 -11.54 -4.70 -39.91
N ARG A 363 -10.97 -3.73 -39.17
CA ARG A 363 -11.72 -2.59 -38.60
C ARG A 363 -12.46 -1.78 -39.66
N GLN A 364 -11.81 -1.49 -40.80
CA GLN A 364 -12.42 -0.76 -41.92
C GLN A 364 -13.62 -1.49 -42.52
N LEU A 365 -13.57 -2.83 -42.61
CA LEU A 365 -14.68 -3.63 -43.14
C LEU A 365 -15.90 -3.68 -42.21
N VAL A 366 -15.66 -3.66 -40.89
CA VAL A 366 -16.72 -3.51 -39.87
C VAL A 366 -17.33 -2.12 -39.94
N GLU A 367 -16.50 -1.07 -40.02
CA GLU A 367 -16.95 0.32 -40.12
C GLU A 367 -17.79 0.58 -41.40
N LEU A 368 -17.47 -0.11 -42.49
CA LEU A 368 -18.24 -0.06 -43.75
C LEU A 368 -19.51 -0.95 -43.73
N GLY A 369 -19.75 -1.70 -42.65
CA GLY A 369 -20.96 -2.51 -42.46
C GLY A 369 -21.00 -3.83 -43.24
N TYR A 370 -19.86 -4.30 -43.77
CA TYR A 370 -19.82 -5.54 -44.56
C TYR A 370 -19.77 -6.82 -43.71
N ARG A 371 -19.43 -6.73 -42.42
CA ARG A 371 -19.17 -7.88 -41.53
C ARG A 371 -19.65 -7.74 -40.07
N GLY A 372 -20.39 -6.69 -39.70
CA GLY A 372 -20.94 -6.50 -38.35
C GLY A 372 -22.40 -6.96 -38.20
N SER A 373 -22.78 -7.43 -37.02
CA SER A 373 -24.18 -7.76 -36.69
C SER A 373 -24.99 -6.47 -36.45
N GLY A 374 -25.49 -5.87 -37.54
CA GLY A 374 -26.35 -4.68 -37.49
C GLY A 374 -25.61 -3.34 -37.65
N GLU A 375 -26.37 -2.23 -37.66
CA GLU A 375 -25.85 -0.86 -37.85
C GLU A 375 -24.81 -0.53 -36.77
N THR A 376 -23.53 -0.57 -37.17
CA THR A 376 -22.40 -0.10 -36.36
C THR A 376 -22.55 1.40 -36.09
N LEU A 377 -22.35 1.82 -34.84
CA LEU A 377 -22.31 3.25 -34.49
C LEU A 377 -21.21 3.92 -35.31
N ARG A 378 -21.50 5.07 -35.94
CA ARG A 378 -20.45 5.87 -36.56
C ARG A 378 -19.55 6.46 -35.49
N ARG A 379 -18.27 6.68 -35.83
CA ARG A 379 -17.27 7.30 -34.93
C ARG A 379 -17.81 8.55 -34.23
N ASP A 380 -18.43 9.45 -35.00
CA ASP A 380 -19.03 10.68 -34.48
C ASP A 380 -20.17 10.41 -33.47
N ASP A 381 -20.99 9.38 -33.70
CA ASP A 381 -22.11 9.01 -32.81
C ASP A 381 -21.61 8.32 -31.53
N PHE A 382 -20.56 7.50 -31.63
CA PHE A 382 -19.90 6.88 -30.48
C PHE A 382 -19.26 7.93 -29.58
N GLU A 383 -18.48 8.85 -30.15
CA GLU A 383 -17.86 9.94 -29.41
C GLU A 383 -18.90 10.90 -28.80
N ALA A 384 -19.98 11.20 -29.53
CA ALA A 384 -21.08 12.02 -29.03
C ALA A 384 -21.78 11.35 -27.83
N ARG A 385 -22.00 10.03 -27.87
CA ARG A 385 -22.57 9.29 -26.74
C ARG A 385 -21.62 9.24 -25.54
N LYS A 386 -20.32 8.97 -25.74
CA LYS A 386 -19.30 9.06 -24.67
C LYS A 386 -19.22 10.45 -24.05
N ARG A 387 -19.35 11.51 -24.85
CA ARG A 387 -19.37 12.89 -24.37
C ARG A 387 -20.62 13.18 -23.55
N ALA A 388 -21.81 12.81 -24.05
CA ALA A 388 -23.07 12.95 -23.32
C ALA A 388 -23.07 12.15 -21.99
N GLU A 389 -22.44 10.97 -21.99
CA GLU A 389 -22.26 10.13 -20.81
C GLU A 389 -21.30 10.76 -19.78
N ARG A 390 -20.15 11.28 -20.23
CA ARG A 390 -19.20 12.03 -19.39
C ARG A 390 -19.84 13.29 -18.82
N GLU A 391 -20.64 14.00 -19.60
CA GLU A 391 -21.40 15.17 -19.16
C GLU A 391 -22.47 14.77 -18.13
N ARG A 392 -23.15 13.64 -18.32
CA ARG A 392 -24.12 13.07 -17.37
C ARG A 392 -23.45 12.63 -16.06
N ASN A 393 -22.28 11.99 -16.13
CA ASN A 393 -21.54 11.54 -14.96
C ASN A 393 -20.88 12.70 -14.21
N ALA A 394 -20.38 13.71 -14.93
CA ALA A 394 -19.93 14.98 -14.34
C ALA A 394 -21.09 15.69 -13.62
N GLN A 395 -22.29 15.69 -14.19
CA GLN A 395 -23.49 16.20 -13.54
C GLN A 395 -23.87 15.40 -12.28
N LYS A 396 -23.76 14.06 -12.28
CA LYS A 396 -23.99 13.20 -11.10
C LYS A 396 -22.99 13.44 -9.96
N THR A 397 -21.72 13.71 -10.26
CA THR A 397 -20.70 14.05 -9.25
C THR A 397 -20.82 15.50 -8.73
N SER A 398 -21.53 16.36 -9.44
CA SER A 398 -21.76 17.76 -9.04
C SER A 398 -23.00 17.97 -8.17
N ALA A 399 -23.86 16.95 -8.02
CA ALA A 399 -25.00 17.02 -7.12
C ALA A 399 -24.51 16.96 -5.66
N PRO A 400 -24.87 17.93 -4.79
CA PRO A 400 -24.48 17.90 -3.39
C PRO A 400 -25.07 16.65 -2.73
N LYS A 401 -24.20 15.69 -2.34
CA LYS A 401 -24.62 14.53 -1.54
C LYS A 401 -25.35 15.06 -0.31
N PRO A 402 -26.60 14.63 -0.03
CA PRO A 402 -27.34 15.07 1.14
C PRO A 402 -26.53 14.83 2.41
N LEU A 403 -26.77 15.64 3.44
CA LEU A 403 -26.17 15.43 4.76
C LEU A 403 -26.62 14.08 5.31
N ALA A 404 -25.73 13.34 5.97
CA ALA A 404 -26.05 12.07 6.64
C ALA A 404 -27.13 12.29 7.72
N SER A 405 -27.16 13.47 8.32
CA SER A 405 -28.20 13.89 9.27
C SER A 405 -29.50 14.38 8.61
N ALA A 406 -29.57 14.50 7.28
CA ALA A 406 -30.72 15.10 6.60
C ALA A 406 -32.00 14.28 6.83
N GLY A 407 -33.06 14.96 7.27
CA GLY A 407 -34.37 14.34 7.49
C GLY A 407 -34.45 13.40 8.70
N LYS A 408 -33.43 13.35 9.56
CA LYS A 408 -33.43 12.54 10.79
C LYS A 408 -34.00 13.35 11.96
N ASP A 409 -34.91 12.76 12.74
CA ASP A 409 -35.38 13.38 13.99
C ASP A 409 -34.39 13.13 15.13
N LEU A 410 -33.66 14.18 15.49
CA LEU A 410 -32.62 14.16 16.53
C LEU A 410 -33.02 14.98 17.77
N SER A 411 -34.27 15.41 17.87
CA SER A 411 -34.76 16.30 18.93
C SER A 411 -34.53 15.76 20.36
N GLN A 412 -34.55 14.44 20.52
CA GLN A 412 -34.34 13.74 21.79
C GLN A 412 -32.88 13.32 22.04
N PHE A 413 -31.96 13.56 21.09
CA PHE A 413 -30.58 13.09 21.12
C PHE A 413 -29.62 14.29 21.03
N PRO A 414 -29.35 14.99 22.16
CA PRO A 414 -28.56 16.23 22.16
C PRO A 414 -27.18 16.07 21.52
N PHE A 415 -26.55 14.90 21.67
CA PHE A 415 -25.25 14.62 21.06
C PHE A 415 -25.34 14.52 19.53
N LEU A 416 -26.25 13.71 19.01
CA LEU A 416 -26.43 13.58 17.57
C LEU A 416 -26.90 14.90 16.96
N ALA A 417 -27.80 15.64 17.62
CA ALA A 417 -28.20 16.98 17.18
C ALA A 417 -26.99 17.94 17.09
N ALA A 418 -26.05 17.85 18.04
CA ALA A 418 -24.81 18.63 18.00
C ALA A 418 -23.86 18.21 16.86
N LEU A 419 -23.79 16.93 16.51
CA LEU A 419 -23.00 16.47 15.36
C LEU A 419 -23.65 16.87 14.03
N ALA A 420 -24.97 16.77 13.94
CA ALA A 420 -25.74 17.15 12.76
C ALA A 420 -25.57 18.65 12.43
N SER A 421 -25.61 19.52 13.44
CA SER A 421 -25.42 20.97 13.22
C SER A 421 -24.02 21.35 12.73
N ARG A 422 -23.03 20.45 12.89
CA ARG A 422 -21.64 20.64 12.48
C ARG A 422 -21.30 19.96 11.16
N GLU A 423 -22.11 19.00 10.72
CA GLU A 423 -21.80 18.12 9.59
C GLU A 423 -21.43 18.90 8.32
N ASP A 424 -22.25 19.88 7.93
CA ASP A 424 -22.00 20.69 6.72
C ASP A 424 -20.71 21.49 6.81
N LEU A 425 -20.45 22.15 7.94
CA LEU A 425 -19.24 22.96 8.13
C LEU A 425 -17.96 22.11 8.16
N VAL A 426 -18.06 20.91 8.72
CA VAL A 426 -16.96 19.94 8.78
C VAL A 426 -16.68 19.33 7.40
N ARG A 427 -17.72 18.92 6.67
CA ARG A 427 -17.60 18.40 5.29
C ARG A 427 -16.98 19.42 4.34
N ASN A 428 -17.32 20.69 4.52
CA ASN A 428 -16.80 21.79 3.71
C ASN A 428 -15.44 22.34 4.22
N GLY A 429 -14.85 21.73 5.25
CA GLY A 429 -13.55 22.12 5.81
C GLY A 429 -13.52 23.54 6.38
N LYS A 430 -14.67 24.11 6.76
CA LYS A 430 -14.77 25.42 7.44
C LYS A 430 -14.57 25.27 8.95
N LEU A 431 -14.96 24.11 9.48
CA LEU A 431 -14.84 23.74 10.89
C LEU A 431 -14.04 22.44 11.02
N THR A 432 -13.08 22.40 11.94
CA THR A 432 -12.48 21.15 12.40
C THR A 432 -12.99 20.87 13.81
N CYS A 433 -13.42 19.64 14.08
CA CYS A 433 -14.14 19.30 15.30
C CYS A 433 -13.54 18.05 15.95
N ILE A 434 -13.21 18.14 17.24
CA ILE A 434 -12.75 17.03 18.07
C ILE A 434 -13.88 16.65 19.03
N ILE A 435 -14.21 15.37 19.11
CA ILE A 435 -15.24 14.83 20.01
C ILE A 435 -14.55 14.01 21.09
N PHE A 436 -14.69 14.41 22.34
CA PHE A 436 -14.35 13.56 23.48
C PHE A 436 -15.58 12.74 23.87
N ILE A 437 -15.41 11.43 24.00
CA ILE A 437 -16.43 10.52 24.55
C ILE A 437 -15.79 9.71 25.67
N ARG A 438 -16.51 9.57 26.79
CA ARG A 438 -16.26 8.58 27.84
C ARG A 438 -17.52 7.76 28.03
N ASP A 439 -17.40 6.44 27.91
CA ASP A 439 -18.52 5.52 28.02
C ASP A 439 -18.05 4.07 28.18
N LYS A 440 -18.98 3.10 28.23
CA LYS A 440 -18.66 1.67 28.30
C LYS A 440 -18.68 0.99 26.95
N ASN A 441 -17.70 0.12 26.69
CA ASN A 441 -17.65 -0.75 25.52
C ASN A 441 -18.64 -1.93 25.65
N ALA A 442 -18.73 -2.77 24.62
CA ALA A 442 -19.64 -3.93 24.61
C ALA A 442 -19.35 -4.96 25.72
N LYS A 443 -18.12 -4.98 26.26
CA LYS A 443 -17.71 -5.84 27.39
C LYS A 443 -18.01 -5.19 28.75
N GLY A 444 -18.58 -3.99 28.78
CA GLY A 444 -18.89 -3.23 29.99
C GLY A 444 -17.71 -2.41 30.54
N GLN A 445 -16.57 -2.40 29.85
CA GLN A 445 -15.36 -1.72 30.28
C GLN A 445 -15.42 -0.24 29.95
N GLU A 446 -14.97 0.59 30.86
CA GLU A 446 -14.96 2.02 30.67
C GLU A 446 -13.83 2.45 29.73
N ILE A 447 -14.19 3.18 28.68
CA ILE A 447 -13.29 3.69 27.66
C ILE A 447 -13.51 5.19 27.48
N SER A 448 -12.45 5.91 27.13
CA SER A 448 -12.52 7.31 26.75
C SER A 448 -11.60 7.62 25.58
N GLY A 449 -11.88 8.66 24.81
CA GLY A 449 -10.99 9.05 23.74
C GLY A 449 -11.44 10.32 23.02
N TYR A 450 -10.50 10.94 22.32
CA TYR A 450 -10.75 12.07 21.45
C TYR A 450 -10.85 11.58 20.00
N ILE A 451 -11.84 12.06 19.26
CA ILE A 451 -12.18 11.59 17.92
C ILE A 451 -12.13 12.79 16.97
N ASP A 452 -11.42 12.67 15.86
CA ASP A 452 -11.50 13.65 14.77
C ASP A 452 -12.80 13.40 13.98
N TYR A 453 -13.77 14.32 14.13
CA TYR A 453 -15.09 14.17 13.51
C TYR A 453 -14.98 14.15 11.98
N ALA A 454 -14.10 14.97 11.39
CA ALA A 454 -13.95 15.03 9.94
C ALA A 454 -13.40 13.72 9.37
N LEU A 455 -12.42 13.12 10.06
CA LEU A 455 -11.85 11.83 9.67
C LEU A 455 -12.90 10.72 9.75
N ARG A 456 -13.64 10.63 10.86
CA ARG A 456 -14.71 9.64 11.04
C ARG A 456 -15.83 9.82 10.02
N LEU A 457 -16.21 11.06 9.72
CA LEU A 457 -17.25 11.38 8.74
C LEU A 457 -16.84 11.00 7.30
N LYS A 458 -15.54 11.05 6.98
CA LYS A 458 -14.99 10.62 5.69
C LYS A 458 -14.92 9.10 5.56
N ASN A 459 -14.55 8.42 6.63
CA ASN A 459 -14.19 7.00 6.59
C ASN A 459 -15.35 6.05 6.97
N GLU A 460 -16.46 6.56 7.52
CA GLU A 460 -17.58 5.73 7.96
C GLU A 460 -18.95 6.24 7.48
N PRO A 461 -19.92 5.34 7.23
CA PRO A 461 -21.28 5.71 6.85
C PRO A 461 -22.04 6.29 8.05
N PHE A 462 -22.01 7.61 8.19
CA PHE A 462 -22.56 8.31 9.36
C PHE A 462 -24.07 8.25 9.50
N GLU A 463 -24.77 7.87 8.43
CA GLU A 463 -26.20 7.58 8.43
C GLU A 463 -26.54 6.55 9.51
N THR A 464 -25.69 5.55 9.70
CA THR A 464 -25.91 4.49 10.70
C THR A 464 -25.88 5.00 12.14
N TYR A 465 -25.07 6.04 12.42
CA TYR A 465 -25.02 6.71 13.72
C TYR A 465 -26.23 7.62 13.93
N PHE A 466 -26.60 8.42 12.92
CA PHE A 466 -27.78 9.29 12.98
C PHE A 466 -29.10 8.50 13.01
N GLU A 467 -29.14 7.30 12.43
CA GLU A 467 -30.24 6.34 12.56
C GLU A 467 -30.23 5.56 13.88
N ARG A 468 -29.18 5.72 14.69
CA ARG A 468 -28.95 5.02 15.97
C ARG A 468 -28.86 3.50 15.84
N LYS A 469 -28.56 2.99 14.63
CA LYS A 469 -28.23 1.58 14.41
C LYS A 469 -26.88 1.24 15.04
N LYS A 470 -26.01 2.24 15.16
CA LYS A 470 -24.68 2.12 15.74
C LYS A 470 -24.45 3.24 16.75
N LYS A 471 -23.77 2.91 17.86
CA LYS A 471 -23.33 3.89 18.87
C LYS A 471 -21.91 4.35 18.55
N LEU A 472 -21.66 5.66 18.62
CA LEU A 472 -20.33 6.21 18.34
C LEU A 472 -19.46 6.08 19.58
N LEU A 473 -18.47 5.18 19.55
CA LEU A 473 -17.53 4.96 20.63
C LEU A 473 -16.09 5.22 20.16
N PRO A 474 -15.19 5.66 21.07
CA PRO A 474 -13.76 5.76 20.79
C PRO A 474 -13.16 4.42 20.34
N LYS A 475 -12.25 4.48 19.37
CA LYS A 475 -11.45 3.37 18.86
C LYS A 475 -9.96 3.66 19.09
N SER A 476 -9.15 2.61 19.14
CA SER A 476 -7.68 2.72 19.20
C SER A 476 -7.05 3.51 18.05
N SER A 477 -7.77 3.69 16.93
CA SER A 477 -7.36 4.48 15.77
C SER A 477 -7.77 5.96 15.82
N ASP A 478 -8.50 6.40 16.85
CA ASP A 478 -8.93 7.79 17.00
C ASP A 478 -7.78 8.67 17.56
N LEU A 479 -7.99 10.00 17.66
CA LEU A 479 -6.94 10.94 18.12
C LEU A 479 -6.34 10.54 19.47
N SER A 480 -7.19 10.04 20.36
CA SER A 480 -6.73 9.21 21.45
C SER A 480 -7.76 8.17 21.85
N TYR A 481 -7.30 7.13 22.51
CA TYR A 481 -8.14 6.15 23.16
C TYR A 481 -7.47 5.68 24.44
N TYR A 482 -8.29 5.47 25.47
CA TYR A 482 -7.88 4.99 26.77
C TYR A 482 -8.92 4.01 27.30
N ASN A 483 -8.49 2.82 27.67
CA ASN A 483 -9.30 1.84 28.40
C ASN A 483 -8.94 1.91 29.89
N TRP A 484 -9.89 2.27 30.73
CA TRP A 484 -9.66 2.51 32.15
C TRP A 484 -9.40 1.22 32.95
N GLU A 485 -9.83 0.07 32.44
CA GLU A 485 -9.60 -1.22 33.10
C GLU A 485 -8.26 -1.83 32.71
N THR A 486 -7.94 -1.85 31.41
CA THR A 486 -6.69 -2.44 30.92
C THR A 486 -5.52 -1.45 30.94
N GLN A 487 -5.79 -0.17 31.22
CA GLN A 487 -4.84 0.94 31.14
C GLN A 487 -4.20 1.11 29.75
N THR A 488 -4.78 0.51 28.71
CA THR A 488 -4.30 0.62 27.35
C THR A 488 -4.60 2.01 26.82
N SER A 489 -3.58 2.73 26.38
CA SER A 489 -3.69 4.06 25.79
C SER A 489 -3.10 4.09 24.39
N THR A 490 -3.69 4.86 23.49
CA THR A 490 -3.17 5.11 22.13
C THR A 490 -3.41 6.58 21.78
N SER A 491 -2.53 7.15 20.98
CA SER A 491 -2.60 8.54 20.50
C SER A 491 -2.20 8.58 19.04
N ASN A 492 -3.08 9.06 18.16
CA ASN A 492 -2.84 9.02 16.71
C ASN A 492 -3.05 10.39 16.08
N SER A 493 -2.07 10.91 15.36
CA SER A 493 -2.24 12.14 14.59
C SER A 493 -3.07 11.89 13.33
N THR A 494 -3.97 12.82 12.98
CA THR A 494 -4.81 12.75 11.78
C THR A 494 -4.36 13.75 10.71
N GLN A 495 -5.06 13.80 9.57
CA GLN A 495 -4.84 14.83 8.55
C GLN A 495 -5.13 16.25 9.08
N ASN A 496 -6.03 16.39 10.07
CA ASN A 496 -6.44 17.70 10.60
C ASN A 496 -5.70 18.10 11.87
N PHE A 497 -5.31 17.13 12.71
CA PHE A 497 -4.71 17.40 14.01
C PHE A 497 -3.42 16.60 14.21
N GLN A 498 -2.41 17.26 14.76
CA GLN A 498 -1.24 16.64 15.35
C GLN A 498 -1.47 16.50 16.85
N VAL A 499 -1.31 15.29 17.39
CA VAL A 499 -1.37 15.04 18.83
C VAL A 499 -0.04 15.47 19.45
N ILE A 500 -0.11 16.22 20.53
CA ILE A 500 1.04 16.62 21.34
C ILE A 500 0.75 16.13 22.75
N ALA A 501 1.45 15.10 23.18
CA ALA A 501 1.38 14.57 24.53
C ALA A 501 2.69 14.93 25.24
N ASP A 502 2.60 15.70 26.33
CA ASP A 502 3.74 16.11 27.13
C ASP A 502 3.44 15.91 28.62
N SER A 503 4.47 15.51 29.36
CA SER A 503 4.40 15.18 30.78
C SER A 503 4.04 16.40 31.65
N GLU A 504 4.40 17.62 31.23
CA GLU A 504 4.10 18.85 31.98
C GLU A 504 2.78 19.50 31.56
N THR A 505 2.49 19.53 30.25
CA THR A 505 1.36 20.27 29.69
C THR A 505 0.11 19.41 29.39
N GLY A 506 0.23 18.09 29.49
CA GLY A 506 -0.85 17.14 29.25
C GLY A 506 -1.10 16.90 27.77
N LEU A 507 -2.35 16.55 27.42
CA LEU A 507 -2.75 16.26 26.04
C LEU A 507 -3.22 17.52 25.33
N LEU A 508 -2.63 17.81 24.17
CA LEU A 508 -2.94 18.94 23.33
C LEU A 508 -3.12 18.49 21.87
N PHE A 509 -3.95 19.20 21.11
CA PHE A 509 -4.14 18.93 19.69
C PHE A 509 -3.81 20.16 18.86
N LYS A 510 -2.80 20.07 18.01
CA LYS A 510 -2.43 21.17 17.11
C LYS A 510 -3.12 21.00 15.77
N ASN A 511 -3.94 21.97 15.38
CA ASN A 511 -4.56 22.00 14.06
C ASN A 511 -3.47 22.14 12.98
N LYS A 512 -3.42 21.21 12.02
CA LYS A 512 -2.38 21.18 10.99
C LYS A 512 -2.53 22.31 9.95
N ARG A 513 -3.73 22.90 9.80
CA ARG A 513 -4.01 23.94 8.80
C ARG A 513 -3.50 25.31 9.22
N ASP A 514 -3.76 25.73 10.45
CA ASP A 514 -3.35 27.06 10.95
C ASP A 514 -2.29 27.02 12.05
N ARG A 515 -1.87 25.81 12.45
CA ARG A 515 -0.86 25.52 13.48
C ARG A 515 -1.27 25.97 14.89
N LYS A 516 -2.54 26.32 15.12
CA LYS A 516 -3.05 26.67 16.45
C LYS A 516 -3.33 25.43 17.29
N VAL A 517 -3.16 25.58 18.61
CA VAL A 517 -3.36 24.50 19.57
C VAL A 517 -4.77 24.56 20.15
N VAL A 518 -5.43 23.41 20.20
CA VAL A 518 -6.66 23.13 20.92
C VAL A 518 -6.30 22.47 22.23
N ASN A 519 -6.52 23.17 23.35
CA ASN A 519 -6.26 22.64 24.67
C ASN A 519 -7.49 21.90 25.20
N VAL A 520 -7.33 20.62 25.54
CA VAL A 520 -8.43 19.76 26.00
C VAL A 520 -8.48 19.57 27.52
N ASP A 521 -7.61 20.24 28.28
CA ASP A 521 -7.72 20.30 29.73
C ASP A 521 -9.02 21.02 30.13
N PRO A 522 -9.93 20.36 30.89
CA PRO A 522 -11.16 20.97 31.40
C PRO A 522 -10.96 22.28 32.16
N LYS A 523 -9.79 22.51 32.78
CA LYS A 523 -9.49 23.71 33.57
C LYS A 523 -8.88 24.84 32.76
N ALA A 524 -8.32 24.53 31.59
CA ALA A 524 -7.71 25.51 30.70
C ALA A 524 -8.71 26.08 29.68
N ASN A 525 -8.32 27.19 29.06
CA ASN A 525 -9.02 27.76 27.92
C ASN A 525 -8.70 26.92 26.67
N PRO A 526 -9.69 26.51 25.84
CA PRO A 526 -9.47 25.66 24.67
C PRO A 526 -8.61 26.28 23.56
N GLY A 527 -8.29 27.57 23.63
CA GLY A 527 -7.38 28.25 22.70
C GLY A 527 -8.09 29.14 21.69
N ASP A 528 -7.30 29.86 20.89
CA ASP A 528 -7.81 30.82 19.92
C ASP A 528 -8.65 30.14 18.82
N ASN A 529 -9.81 30.73 18.51
CA ASN A 529 -10.78 30.20 17.55
C ASN A 529 -11.32 28.80 17.92
N SER A 530 -11.07 28.35 19.14
CA SER A 530 -11.55 27.08 19.68
C SER A 530 -12.66 27.32 20.70
N THR A 531 -13.70 26.50 20.69
CA THR A 531 -14.74 26.49 21.73
C THR A 531 -14.88 25.08 22.28
N ARG A 532 -15.18 24.98 23.58
CA ARG A 532 -15.45 23.71 24.27
C ARG A 532 -16.90 23.67 24.71
N THR A 533 -17.64 22.68 24.25
CA THR A 533 -19.06 22.48 24.56
C THR A 533 -19.27 21.13 25.21
N GLU A 534 -19.63 21.10 26.49
CA GLU A 534 -20.04 19.88 27.17
C GLU A 534 -21.50 19.55 26.81
N ILE A 535 -21.74 18.34 26.32
CA ILE A 535 -23.07 17.90 25.90
C ILE A 535 -23.69 17.04 26.98
N LYS A 536 -24.73 17.57 27.63
CA LYS A 536 -25.52 16.81 28.60
C LYS A 536 -26.41 15.81 27.87
N THR A 537 -26.11 14.53 28.01
CA THR A 537 -26.87 13.42 27.43
C THR A 537 -26.97 12.26 28.43
N LYS A 538 -27.97 11.40 28.24
CA LYS A 538 -28.10 10.13 28.98
C LYS A 538 -27.47 8.95 28.23
N GLU A 539 -27.05 9.16 26.98
CA GLU A 539 -26.55 8.09 26.11
C GLU A 539 -25.11 7.71 26.39
N TYR A 540 -24.32 8.63 26.94
CA TYR A 540 -22.89 8.47 27.22
C TYR A 540 -22.61 8.98 28.64
N LEU A 541 -21.56 8.48 29.29
CA LEU A 541 -21.15 8.99 30.61
C LEU A 541 -20.67 10.43 30.53
N GLN A 542 -19.91 10.77 29.48
CA GLN A 542 -19.44 12.13 29.23
C GLN A 542 -19.22 12.37 27.74
N VAL A 543 -19.62 13.55 27.27
CA VAL A 543 -19.33 14.01 25.91
C VAL A 543 -18.94 15.47 25.94
N VAL A 544 -17.82 15.79 25.29
CA VAL A 544 -17.35 17.17 25.11
C VAL A 544 -16.95 17.37 23.66
N ILE A 545 -17.41 18.45 23.03
CA ILE A 545 -17.07 18.80 21.65
C ILE A 545 -16.16 20.02 21.66
N TYR A 546 -15.07 19.94 20.93
CA TYR A 546 -14.14 21.04 20.69
C TYR A 546 -14.25 21.48 19.23
N ASP A 547 -14.80 22.66 19.00
CA ASP A 547 -14.91 23.24 17.67
C ASP A 547 -13.74 24.17 17.44
N HIS A 548 -13.06 24.05 16.30
CA HIS A 548 -11.99 24.94 15.90
C HIS A 548 -12.25 25.53 14.51
N MET A 549 -12.44 26.85 14.46
CA MET A 549 -12.80 27.58 13.25
C MET A 549 -11.55 28.00 12.47
N THR A 550 -11.35 27.42 11.30
CA THR A 550 -10.21 27.76 10.44
C THR A 550 -10.57 28.92 9.51
N ARG A 551 -9.92 30.08 9.67
CA ARG A 551 -10.09 31.20 8.72
C ARG A 551 -9.35 30.87 7.43
N ARG A 552 -10.01 30.99 6.27
CA ARG A 552 -9.29 30.99 4.98
C ARG A 552 -8.27 32.13 5.02
N LYS A 553 -7.03 31.87 4.61
CA LYS A 553 -6.16 32.94 4.13
C LYS A 553 -6.88 33.54 2.92
N THR A 554 -7.38 34.77 3.09
CA THR A 554 -7.79 35.64 1.98
C THR A 554 -6.62 35.91 1.08
#